data_AF-U9VYW4-F1
#
_entry.id   AF-U9VYW4-F1
#
_cell.length_a   1.000
_cell.length_b   1.000
_cell.length_c   1.000
_cell.angle_alpha   90.00
_cell.angle_beta   90.00
_cell.angle_gamma   90.00
#
_symmetry.space_group_name_H-M   'P 1'
#
loop_
_entity.id
_entity.type
_entity.pdbx_description
1 polymer ?
#
loop_
_entity_poly.entity_id
_entity_poly.type
_entity_poly.pdbx_seq_one_letter_code
_entity_poly.pdbx_strand_id
1 'polypeptide(L)' 'MANISSNLFSSEDTNVWLSLQRAICNSAGFQRWKSELPSDILDKTPLEHLVRRYLRETLETLAY' A
#
# COMPACT_ATOMS: atom_id res chain seq x y z
N MET A 1 24.17 -22.93 11.52
CA MET A 1 24.32 -21.69 10.73
C MET A 1 22.92 -21.18 10.40
N ALA A 2 22.51 -20.06 10.98
CA ALA A 2 21.19 -19.48 10.80
C ALA A 2 21.20 -18.49 9.62
N ASN A 3 20.41 -18.76 8.58
CA ASN A 3 19.90 -17.79 7.59
C ASN A 3 19.16 -18.64 6.53
N ILE A 4 17.87 -18.51 6.26
CA ILE A 4 17.13 -17.33 5.85
C ILE A 4 15.67 -17.64 6.15
N SER A 5 15.06 -16.95 7.11
CA SER A 5 13.60 -16.87 7.19
C SER A 5 13.13 -15.98 6.05
N SER A 6 13.28 -16.47 4.82
CA SER A 6 12.62 -15.90 3.66
C SER A 6 11.15 -16.19 3.91
N ASN A 7 10.49 -15.19 4.47
CA ASN A 7 9.06 -15.08 4.58
C ASN A 7 8.48 -15.28 3.17
N LEU A 8 8.29 -16.55 2.80
CA LEU A 8 7.40 -16.96 1.74
C LEU A 8 6.05 -16.52 2.24
N PHE A 9 5.64 -15.29 1.91
CA PHE A 9 4.25 -14.89 2.03
C PHE A 9 3.46 -16.04 1.42
N SER A 10 2.67 -16.72 2.25
CA SER A 10 1.91 -17.86 1.79
C SER A 10 1.03 -17.38 0.65
N SER A 11 0.62 -18.28 -0.26
CA SER A 11 -0.33 -17.90 -1.32
C SER A 11 -1.59 -17.23 -0.75
N GLU A 12 -1.93 -17.54 0.50
CA GLU A 12 -2.95 -16.88 1.30
C GLU A 12 -2.61 -15.43 1.66
N ASP A 13 -1.43 -15.16 2.24
CA ASP A 13 -0.97 -13.79 2.56
C ASP A 13 -0.95 -12.89 1.31
N THR A 14 -0.55 -13.44 0.17
CA THR A 14 -0.56 -12.72 -1.11
C THR A 14 -2.00 -12.38 -1.54
N ASN A 15 -2.96 -13.30 -1.37
CA ASN A 15 -4.37 -13.04 -1.66
C ASN A 15 -4.96 -11.98 -0.72
N VAL A 16 -4.64 -12.05 0.58
CA VAL A 16 -5.05 -11.06 1.57
C VAL A 16 -4.52 -9.68 1.20
N TRP A 17 -3.23 -9.59 0.82
CA TRP A 17 -2.63 -8.33 0.36
C TRP A 17 -3.33 -7.76 -0.87
N LEU A 18 -3.59 -8.58 -1.89
CA LEU A 18 -4.30 -8.14 -3.10
C LEU A 18 -5.72 -7.65 -2.80
N SER A 19 -6.44 -8.35 -1.92
CA SER A 19 -7.78 -7.95 -1.49
C SER A 19 -7.76 -6.61 -0.75
N LEU A 20 -6.80 -6.44 0.17
CA LEU A 20 -6.59 -5.19 0.91
C LEU A 20 -6.27 -4.03 -0.03
N GLN A 21 -5.35 -4.23 -0.98
CA GLN A 21 -5.00 -3.20 -1.96
C GLN A 21 -6.23 -2.75 -2.74
N ARG A 22 -7.08 -3.68 -3.20
CA ARG A 22 -8.33 -3.36 -3.91
C ARG A 22 -9.29 -2.57 -3.03
N ALA A 23 -9.48 -2.98 -1.78
CA ALA A 23 -10.36 -2.28 -0.84
C ALA A 23 -9.88 -0.83 -0.61
N ILE A 24 -8.57 -0.63 -0.42
CA ILE A 24 -7.96 0.70 -0.26
C ILE A 24 -8.13 1.52 -1.53
N CYS A 25 -7.84 0.96 -2.71
CA CYS A 25 -7.97 1.67 -3.99
C CYS A 25 -9.40 2.15 -4.27
N ASN A 26 -10.39 1.38 -3.80
CA ASN A 26 -11.80 1.74 -3.92
C ASN A 26 -12.30 2.64 -2.79
N SER A 27 -11.48 2.92 -1.78
CA SER A 27 -11.87 3.79 -0.67
C SER A 27 -11.85 5.28 -1.10
N ALA A 28 -12.81 6.05 -0.60
CA ALA A 28 -12.89 7.48 -0.87
C ALA A 28 -11.68 8.25 -0.32
N GLY A 29 -11.09 7.79 0.80
CA GLY A 29 -9.90 8.40 1.39
C GLY A 29 -8.68 8.30 0.48
N PHE A 30 -8.42 7.10 -0.07
CA PHE A 30 -7.32 6.89 -1.00
C PHE A 30 -7.51 7.67 -2.31
N GLN A 31 -8.73 7.73 -2.85
CA GLN A 31 -9.00 8.47 -4.09
C GLN A 31 -8.77 9.97 -3.92
N ARG A 32 -9.18 10.55 -2.78
CA ARG A 32 -8.93 11.96 -2.45
C ARG A 32 -7.44 12.22 -2.28
N TRP A 33 -6.76 11.45 -1.44
CA TRP A 33 -5.32 11.56 -1.22
C TRP A 33 -4.53 11.42 -2.54
N LYS A 34 -4.92 10.49 -3.40
CA LYS A 34 -4.31 10.29 -4.73
C LYS A 34 -4.49 11.52 -5.64
N SER A 35 -5.62 12.23 -5.54
CA SER A 35 -5.89 13.46 -6.29
C SER A 35 -5.08 14.66 -5.81
N GLU A 36 -4.59 14.63 -4.57
CA GLU A 36 -3.74 15.68 -3.98
C GLU A 36 -2.26 15.49 -4.36
N LEU A 37 -1.89 14.31 -4.87
CA LEU A 37 -0.53 14.04 -5.32
C LEU A 37 -0.21 14.75 -6.65
N PRO A 38 1.04 15.20 -6.84
CA PRO A 38 1.52 15.68 -8.13
C PRO A 38 1.40 14.60 -9.22
N SER A 39 0.98 14.99 -10.42
CA SER A 39 0.85 14.09 -11.58
C SER A 39 2.16 13.38 -11.94
N ASP A 40 3.31 14.04 -11.78
CA ASP A 40 4.64 13.45 -12.02
C ASP A 40 4.92 12.22 -11.12
N ILE A 41 4.42 12.25 -9.87
CA ILE A 41 4.53 11.12 -8.94
C ILE A 41 3.56 10.02 -9.36
N LEU A 42 2.37 10.40 -9.81
CA LEU A 42 1.32 9.45 -10.19
C LEU A 42 1.69 8.63 -11.43
N ASP A 43 2.29 9.25 -12.44
CA ASP A 43 2.72 8.59 -13.67
C ASP A 43 3.89 7.64 -13.45
N LYS A 44 4.79 7.98 -12.52
CA LYS A 44 6.02 7.19 -12.28
C LYS A 44 5.85 6.10 -11.23
N THR A 45 4.79 6.16 -10.41
CA THR A 45 4.66 5.29 -9.24
C THR A 45 3.60 4.21 -9.47
N PRO A 46 3.94 2.92 -9.36
CA PRO A 46 2.96 1.85 -9.48
C PRO A 46 1.94 1.94 -8.34
N LEU A 47 0.72 1.47 -8.61
CA LEU A 47 -0.40 1.51 -7.66
C LEU A 47 -0.06 0.88 -6.31
N GLU A 48 0.73 -0.19 -6.30
CA GLU A 48 1.18 -0.83 -5.08
C GLU A 48 2.02 0.08 -4.18
N HIS A 49 2.94 0.85 -4.77
CA HIS A 49 3.74 1.82 -4.01
C HIS A 49 2.88 2.97 -3.50
N LEU A 50 1.88 3.41 -4.27
CA LEU A 50 0.92 4.42 -3.81
C LEU A 50 0.10 3.92 -2.61
N VAL A 51 -0.39 2.67 -2.65
CA VAL A 51 -1.12 2.05 -1.54
C VAL A 51 -0.25 1.96 -0.28
N ARG A 52 1.01 1.51 -0.42
CA ARG A 52 1.95 1.44 0.71
C ARG A 52 2.24 2.83 1.30
N ARG A 53 2.40 3.83 0.45
CA ARG A 53 2.63 5.21 0.87
C ARG A 53 1.43 5.79 1.63
N TYR A 54 0.22 5.62 1.10
CA TYR A 54 -1.01 6.02 1.77
C TYR A 54 -1.17 5.37 3.15
N LEU A 55 -0.92 4.06 3.24
CA LEU A 55 -0.97 3.33 4.51
C LEU A 55 0.04 3.88 5.52
N ARG A 56 1.28 4.13 5.09
CA ARG A 56 2.31 4.73 5.94
C ARG A 56 1.84 6.09 6.48
N GLU A 57 1.44 7.01 5.61
CA GLU A 57 1.01 8.36 6.00
C GLU A 57 -0.20 8.33 6.94
N THR A 58 -1.16 7.42 6.69
CA THR A 58 -2.34 7.24 7.54
C THR A 58 -1.98 6.70 8.92
N LEU A 59 -1.06 5.73 8.98
CA LEU A 59 -0.59 5.15 10.25
C LEU A 59 0.26 6.14 11.06
N GLU A 60 1.08 6.96 10.41
CA GLU A 60 1.86 8.03 11.06
C GLU A 60 0.93 9.09 11.69
N THR A 61 -0.19 9.39 11.03
CA THR A 61 -1.20 10.34 11.55
C THR A 61 -1.94 9.81 12.78
N LEU A 62 -2.08 8.48 12.92
CA LEU A 62 -2.75 7.84 14.07
C LEU A 62 -1.80 7.50 15.22
N ALA A 63 -0.48 7.60 15.01
CA ALA A 63 0.54 7.31 16.03
C ALA A 63 0.89 8.53 16.91
N TYR A 64 0.22 9.67 16.68
CA TYR A 64 0.28 10.88 17.48
C TYR A 64 -0.87 10.92 18.49
#